data_AF-A0A5P9CSG7-F1
#
_entry.id   AF-A0A5P9CSG7-F1
#
_cell.length_a   1.000
_cell.length_b   1.000
_cell.length_c   1.000
_cell.angle_alpha   90.00
_cell.angle_beta   90.00
_cell.angle_gamma   90.00
#
_symmetry.space_group_name_H-M   'P 1'
#
loop_
_entity.id
_entity.type
_entity.pdbx_description
1 polymer ?
#
loop_
_entity_poly.entity_id
_entity_poly.type
_entity_poly.pdbx_seq_one_letter_code
_entity_poly.pdbx_strand_id
1 'polypeptide(L)'
;MFFDFNKGAGGGFVNKGDAPLPFYHLYELNHAAMAPLRAVADMTRLYFQNPLNPLTHTSYGRQIAAGCEVLERTTRRYGKPDFGLKETSVGGVRVPVRENIVWSRPFCDLIHFERGVTSHRNDPKVLIVAPMSGHYATLLRGTVEALMPNADVFITDWIDARMVPVQEGKFDLDDYIDYIISILHFLGPDAHVLGVCQPSVPVLAAVAVMEDREDPYIPSTMTLMGGPIDTRVAPTAVNDLAVAKGLDWFKKNVVMKVPFPHPGFMRDVYPGFLQLSGFMSMNLDRHLTAHREFFQHLVEGDGDSAEKHREFYDEYLAVMDLTAEFYLQTVETVFIEHALPNGTMTHNGRLVDCNKITRTALLTVEGEKDDITGRGQTRAAHDLCTSLPESMKAHYEQPNVGHYGVFNGSRWRSEIAPRVMDFIRSNRNGQQKPKEKPAKKATSPASQKPKKSAGKSAVPLEKILLTKPDGVADNLKEIAGVGPKLESALNEAGIFHYWQIASLTKEQIEALDGKLDFRGRIARDNWIKQAKQLSEAVG
;
A
#
# COMPACT_ATOMS: atom_id res chain seq x y z
N MET A 1 56.00 14.35 2.47
CA MET A 1 56.35 14.27 3.89
C MET A 1 55.04 14.40 4.64
N PHE A 2 54.57 13.27 5.15
CA PHE A 2 53.32 13.09 5.90
C PHE A 2 53.31 13.94 7.16
N PHE A 3 52.16 14.48 7.54
CA PHE A 3 51.85 14.72 8.96
C PHE A 3 50.37 14.45 9.25
N ASP A 4 50.18 13.49 10.15
CA ASP A 4 48.95 13.02 10.77
C ASP A 4 48.12 14.12 11.41
N PHE A 5 46.80 14.09 11.18
CA PHE A 5 45.81 14.62 12.11
C PHE A 5 44.83 13.52 12.47
N ASN A 6 45.29 12.62 13.34
CA ASN A 6 44.45 11.63 14.00
C ASN A 6 44.83 11.58 15.48
N LYS A 7 44.08 12.31 16.31
CA LYS A 7 43.75 12.04 17.75
C LYS A 7 43.34 13.34 18.45
N GLY A 8 42.10 13.38 18.90
CA GLY A 8 41.54 14.45 19.71
C GLY A 8 40.05 14.25 19.95
N ALA A 9 39.66 13.07 20.45
CA ALA A 9 38.33 12.85 20.99
C ALA A 9 38.13 13.71 22.24
N GLY A 10 36.96 14.35 22.37
CA GLY A 10 36.52 14.91 23.64
C GLY A 10 35.58 16.11 23.53
N GLY A 11 34.28 15.83 23.64
CA GLY A 11 33.30 16.67 24.35
C GLY A 11 33.23 18.17 24.01
N GLY A 12 32.22 18.54 23.23
CA GLY A 12 31.83 19.94 23.04
C GLY A 12 30.40 20.07 22.56
N PHE A 13 29.44 19.46 23.27
CA PHE A 13 28.03 19.82 23.11
C PHE A 13 27.87 21.27 23.58
N VAL A 14 27.36 22.12 22.69
CA VAL A 14 26.95 23.48 23.01
C VAL A 14 25.91 23.41 24.12
N ASN A 15 26.26 23.91 25.30
CA ASN A 15 25.33 24.10 26.41
C ASN A 15 24.21 25.06 25.95
N LYS A 16 22.95 24.61 26.03
CA LYS A 16 21.76 25.47 25.93
C LYS A 16 21.77 26.43 27.12
N GLY A 17 22.24 27.65 26.88
CA GLY A 17 22.30 28.74 27.86
C GLY A 17 22.38 30.12 27.19
N ASP A 18 23.05 30.21 26.04
CA ASP A 18 23.07 31.41 25.19
C ASP A 18 22.67 30.99 23.78
N ALA A 19 21.44 31.26 23.36
CA ALA A 19 20.90 30.70 22.11
C ALA A 19 21.40 31.45 20.85
N PRO A 20 22.24 30.86 19.99
CA PRO A 20 22.06 31.06 18.55
C PRO A 20 20.66 30.57 18.17
N LEU A 21 20.03 31.21 17.18
CA LEU A 21 18.67 30.90 16.69
C LEU A 21 18.39 29.38 16.70
N PRO A 22 17.25 28.91 17.28
CA PRO A 22 16.92 27.48 17.28
C PRO A 22 16.96 26.92 15.85
N PHE A 23 17.41 25.69 15.66
CA PHE A 23 17.71 25.11 14.34
C PHE A 23 16.57 25.26 13.31
N TYR A 24 15.31 25.14 13.74
CA TYR A 24 14.14 25.41 12.89
C TYR A 24 14.13 26.86 12.35
N HIS A 25 14.38 27.86 13.18
CA HIS A 25 14.49 29.25 12.71
C HIS A 25 15.64 29.45 11.72
N LEU A 26 16.77 28.78 11.94
CA LEU A 26 17.89 28.83 11.00
C LEU A 26 17.53 28.18 9.65
N TYR A 27 16.82 27.05 9.69
CA TYR A 27 16.32 26.36 8.51
C TYR A 27 15.34 27.22 7.70
N GLU A 28 14.37 27.87 8.36
CA GLU A 28 13.42 28.79 7.72
C GLU A 28 14.13 30.04 7.16
N LEU A 29 15.08 30.61 7.91
CA LEU A 29 15.86 31.76 7.45
C LEU A 29 16.74 31.41 6.24
N ASN A 30 17.35 30.24 6.22
CA ASN A 30 18.12 29.77 5.06
C ASN A 30 17.22 29.59 3.83
N HIS A 31 16.04 28.97 3.99
CA HIS A 31 15.08 28.83 2.90
C HIS A 31 14.59 30.18 2.35
N ALA A 32 14.30 31.13 3.25
CA ALA A 32 13.92 32.48 2.87
C ALA A 32 15.06 33.20 2.11
N ALA A 33 16.30 33.08 2.58
CA ALA A 33 17.47 33.66 1.93
C ALA A 33 17.73 33.07 0.53
N MET A 34 17.39 31.81 0.29
CA MET A 34 17.53 31.15 -1.01
C MET A 34 16.39 31.44 -1.98
N ALA A 35 15.30 32.08 -1.55
CA ALA A 35 14.13 32.36 -2.40
C ALA A 35 14.45 33.21 -3.65
N PRO A 36 15.24 34.31 -3.59
CA PRO A 36 15.58 35.09 -4.78
C PRO A 36 16.43 34.30 -5.77
N LEU A 37 17.39 33.52 -5.29
CA LEU A 37 18.26 32.70 -6.14
C LEU A 37 17.45 31.62 -6.88
N ARG A 38 16.48 31.00 -6.19
CA ARG A 38 15.54 30.06 -6.80
C ARG A 38 14.71 30.70 -7.90
N ALA A 39 14.14 31.88 -7.66
CA ALA A 39 13.37 32.60 -8.65
C ALA A 39 14.19 32.89 -9.92
N VAL A 40 15.46 33.29 -9.77
CA VAL A 40 16.39 33.50 -10.90
C VAL A 40 16.67 32.18 -11.62
N ALA A 41 16.89 31.08 -10.88
CA ALA A 41 17.13 29.76 -11.47
C ALA A 41 15.91 29.28 -12.28
N ASP A 42 14.70 29.44 -11.76
CA ASP A 42 13.46 29.10 -12.47
C ASP A 42 13.24 29.94 -13.71
N MET A 43 13.43 31.26 -13.63
CA MET A 43 13.33 32.15 -14.79
C MET A 43 14.35 31.77 -15.87
N THR A 44 15.58 31.45 -15.46
CA THR A 44 16.64 31.01 -16.38
C THR A 44 16.27 29.67 -17.03
N ARG A 45 15.77 28.71 -16.25
CA ARG A 45 15.30 27.41 -16.74
C ARG A 45 14.18 27.59 -17.77
N LEU A 46 13.16 28.39 -17.46
CA LEU A 46 12.05 28.67 -18.38
C LEU A 46 12.53 29.32 -19.68
N TYR A 47 13.49 30.26 -19.59
CA TYR A 47 14.09 30.88 -20.77
C TYR A 47 14.80 29.86 -21.67
N PHE A 48 15.60 28.95 -21.10
CA PHE A 48 16.33 27.94 -21.86
C PHE A 48 15.49 26.70 -22.23
N GLN A 49 14.26 26.57 -21.71
CA GLN A 49 13.31 25.53 -22.13
C GLN A 49 12.26 26.03 -23.13
N ASN A 50 12.17 27.33 -23.36
CA ASN A 50 11.23 27.90 -24.33
C ASN A 50 11.58 27.45 -25.77
N PRO A 51 10.70 26.74 -26.49
CA PRO A 51 10.96 26.29 -27.86
C PRO A 51 11.28 27.42 -28.86
N LEU A 52 10.89 28.65 -28.55
CA LEU A 52 11.17 29.84 -29.38
C LEU A 52 12.59 30.38 -29.17
N ASN A 53 13.33 29.90 -28.16
CA ASN A 53 14.71 30.31 -27.91
C ASN A 53 15.68 29.39 -28.69
N PRO A 54 16.47 29.92 -29.65
CA PRO A 54 17.42 29.11 -30.42
C PRO A 54 18.45 28.37 -29.55
N LEU A 55 18.78 28.92 -28.37
CA LEU A 55 19.76 28.33 -27.46
C LEU A 55 19.24 27.05 -26.80
N THR A 56 17.92 26.83 -26.72
CA THR A 56 17.29 25.63 -26.14
C THR A 56 17.74 24.34 -26.81
N HIS A 57 17.97 24.39 -28.12
CA HIS A 57 18.39 23.21 -28.89
C HIS A 57 19.90 22.98 -28.86
N THR A 58 20.68 23.87 -28.24
CA THR A 58 22.13 23.73 -28.11
C THR A 58 22.52 22.89 -26.89
N SER A 59 23.68 22.24 -26.93
CA SER A 59 24.24 21.52 -25.77
C SER A 59 24.47 22.46 -24.59
N TYR A 60 24.90 23.69 -24.85
CA TYR A 60 25.12 24.72 -23.85
C TYR A 60 23.83 25.14 -23.13
N GLY A 61 22.77 25.46 -23.87
CA GLY A 61 21.47 25.82 -23.28
C GLY A 61 20.85 24.68 -22.48
N ARG A 62 20.97 23.43 -22.95
CA ARG A 62 20.54 22.25 -22.20
C ARG A 62 21.30 22.06 -20.88
N GLN A 63 22.61 22.29 -20.86
CA GLN A 63 23.43 22.18 -19.64
C GLN A 63 23.07 23.26 -18.62
N ILE A 64 22.83 24.50 -19.06
CA ILE A 64 22.38 25.58 -18.16
C ILE A 64 21.00 25.26 -17.60
N ALA A 65 20.04 24.86 -18.44
CA ALA A 65 18.71 24.49 -17.98
C ALA A 65 18.74 23.35 -16.95
N ALA A 66 19.56 22.32 -17.19
CA ALA A 66 19.75 21.22 -16.26
C ALA A 66 20.40 21.66 -14.95
N GLY A 67 21.42 22.54 -14.99
CA GLY A 67 22.05 23.09 -13.78
C GLY A 67 21.09 23.93 -12.94
N CYS A 68 20.28 24.78 -13.59
CA CYS A 68 19.23 25.54 -12.94
C CYS A 68 18.13 24.65 -12.36
N GLU A 69 17.74 23.57 -13.06
CA GLU A 69 16.80 22.58 -12.56
C GLU A 69 17.33 21.88 -11.30
N VAL A 70 18.60 21.47 -11.29
CA VAL A 70 19.22 20.87 -10.11
C VAL A 70 19.25 21.85 -8.94
N LEU A 71 19.66 23.10 -9.17
CA LEU A 71 19.67 24.13 -8.13
C LEU A 71 18.28 24.39 -7.56
N GLU A 72 17.26 24.53 -8.42
CA GLU A 72 15.87 24.71 -8.02
C GLU A 72 15.39 23.52 -7.19
N ARG A 73 15.49 22.29 -7.71
CA ARG A 73 15.02 21.07 -7.04
C ARG A 73 15.69 20.83 -5.69
N THR A 74 16.96 21.20 -5.55
CA THR A 74 17.73 20.99 -4.32
C THR A 74 17.41 22.03 -3.24
N THR A 75 16.90 23.19 -3.63
CA THR A 75 16.63 24.31 -2.71
C THR A 75 15.14 24.61 -2.54
N ARG A 76 14.28 24.02 -3.37
CA ARG A 76 12.82 24.22 -3.31
C ARG A 76 12.22 23.60 -2.05
N ARG A 77 11.11 24.18 -1.61
CA ARG A 77 10.24 23.60 -0.60
C ARG A 77 9.10 22.90 -1.33
N TYR A 78 8.94 21.62 -1.07
CA TYR A 78 7.88 20.81 -1.66
C TYR A 78 6.62 21.03 -0.82
N GLY A 79 5.65 21.73 -1.41
CA GLY A 79 4.33 21.90 -0.80
C GLY A 79 3.51 20.61 -0.90
N LYS A 80 2.37 20.57 -0.20
CA LYS A 80 1.39 19.49 -0.35
C LYS A 80 0.96 19.39 -1.82
N PRO A 81 1.16 18.25 -2.50
CA PRO A 81 0.70 18.08 -3.86
C PRO A 81 -0.81 17.79 -3.89
N ASP A 82 -1.43 17.96 -5.06
CA ASP A 82 -2.82 17.56 -5.28
C ASP A 82 -2.91 16.06 -5.61
N PHE A 83 -4.04 15.41 -5.32
CA PHE A 83 -4.28 14.06 -5.83
C PHE A 83 -4.36 14.04 -7.35
N GLY A 84 -4.98 15.06 -7.96
CA GLY A 84 -4.97 15.22 -9.42
C GLY A 84 -5.75 14.13 -10.17
N LEU A 85 -6.66 13.43 -9.48
CA LEU A 85 -7.45 12.34 -10.01
C LEU A 85 -8.72 12.89 -10.69
N LYS A 86 -8.60 13.23 -11.97
CA LYS A 86 -9.66 13.92 -12.73
C LYS A 86 -10.74 13.00 -13.30
N GLU A 87 -10.41 11.74 -13.55
CA GLU A 87 -11.32 10.76 -14.13
C GLU A 87 -11.06 9.35 -13.56
N THR A 88 -12.06 8.50 -13.63
CA THR A 88 -11.94 7.06 -13.36
C THR A 88 -12.86 6.27 -14.29
N SER A 89 -12.74 4.93 -14.29
CA SER A 89 -13.59 4.04 -15.09
C SER A 89 -14.60 3.32 -14.20
N VAL A 90 -15.89 3.54 -14.43
CA VAL A 90 -16.97 2.86 -13.71
C VAL A 90 -17.79 2.05 -14.72
N GLY A 91 -17.83 0.72 -14.55
CA GLY A 91 -18.53 -0.17 -15.48
C GLY A 91 -18.01 -0.09 -16.92
N GLY A 92 -16.72 0.22 -17.11
CA GLY A 92 -16.10 0.38 -18.43
C GLY A 92 -16.30 1.76 -19.08
N VAL A 93 -17.01 2.67 -18.43
CA VAL A 93 -17.23 4.04 -18.91
C VAL A 93 -16.37 5.01 -18.12
N ARG A 94 -15.68 5.92 -18.81
CA ARG A 94 -14.94 7.01 -18.15
C ARG A 94 -15.89 8.05 -17.60
N VAL A 95 -15.71 8.39 -16.33
CA VAL A 95 -16.50 9.38 -15.59
C VAL A 95 -15.57 10.38 -14.91
N PRO A 96 -15.97 11.66 -14.78
CA PRO A 96 -15.19 12.64 -14.05
C PRO A 96 -15.18 12.31 -12.54
N VAL A 97 -14.12 12.70 -11.85
CA VAL A 97 -13.97 12.58 -10.40
C VAL A 97 -13.82 13.97 -9.80
N ARG A 98 -14.45 14.19 -8.64
CA ARG A 98 -14.34 15.41 -7.83
C ARG A 98 -13.86 15.07 -6.44
N GLU A 99 -12.89 15.83 -5.96
CA GLU A 99 -12.37 15.73 -4.60
C GLU A 99 -13.21 16.64 -3.69
N ASN A 100 -13.93 16.06 -2.72
CA ASN A 100 -14.76 16.80 -1.79
C ASN A 100 -14.33 16.55 -0.35
N ILE A 101 -14.11 17.59 0.43
CA ILE A 101 -13.96 17.45 1.89
C ILE A 101 -15.36 17.25 2.47
N VAL A 102 -15.63 16.05 3.00
CA VAL A 102 -16.95 15.65 3.49
C VAL A 102 -17.05 15.62 5.01
N TRP A 103 -15.91 15.58 5.69
CA TRP A 103 -15.78 15.67 7.14
C TRP A 103 -14.45 16.36 7.47
N SER A 104 -14.41 17.14 8.55
CA SER A 104 -13.20 17.88 8.93
C SER A 104 -13.13 18.05 10.45
N ARG A 105 -11.91 17.95 10.97
CA ARG A 105 -11.49 18.33 12.32
C ARG A 105 -10.11 18.98 12.23
N PRO A 106 -9.64 19.71 13.27
CA PRO A 106 -8.43 20.54 13.17
C PRO A 106 -7.17 19.85 12.61
N PHE A 107 -7.01 18.54 12.86
CA PHE A 107 -5.84 17.77 12.42
C PHE A 107 -6.08 16.89 11.19
N CYS A 108 -7.31 16.81 10.66
CA CYS A 108 -7.62 15.88 9.56
C CYS A 108 -8.86 16.30 8.78
N ASP A 109 -8.72 16.29 7.46
CA ASP A 109 -9.84 16.32 6.52
C ASP A 109 -10.12 14.91 6.00
N LEU A 110 -11.40 14.58 5.78
CA LEU A 110 -11.82 13.38 5.07
C LEU A 110 -12.18 13.76 3.64
N ILE A 111 -11.38 13.30 2.68
CA ILE A 111 -11.63 13.54 1.26
C ILE A 111 -12.44 12.37 0.70
N HIS A 112 -13.54 12.70 0.03
CA HIS A 112 -14.34 11.80 -0.78
C HIS A 112 -14.03 12.03 -2.27
N PHE A 113 -13.74 10.95 -2.99
CA PHE A 113 -13.57 10.97 -4.44
C PHE A 113 -14.92 10.69 -5.12
N GLU A 114 -15.73 11.73 -5.25
CA GLU A 114 -17.05 11.64 -5.85
C GLU A 114 -16.94 11.34 -7.35
N ARG A 115 -17.51 10.21 -7.77
CA ARG A 115 -17.53 9.78 -9.17
C ARG A 115 -18.79 10.32 -9.84
N GLY A 116 -18.65 11.00 -10.97
CA GLY A 116 -19.75 11.59 -11.75
C GLY A 116 -20.61 10.56 -12.48
N VAL A 117 -21.23 9.64 -11.75
CA VAL A 117 -22.12 8.60 -12.26
C VAL A 117 -23.56 9.10 -12.30
N THR A 118 -24.32 8.69 -13.32
CA THR A 118 -25.72 9.11 -13.51
C THR A 118 -26.73 8.22 -12.78
N SER A 119 -26.31 7.04 -12.31
CA SER A 119 -27.15 6.08 -11.61
C SER A 119 -26.61 5.75 -10.22
N HIS A 120 -27.52 5.55 -9.27
CA HIS A 120 -27.16 5.16 -7.91
C HIS A 120 -26.51 3.76 -7.92
N ARG A 121 -25.28 3.66 -7.42
CA ARG A 121 -24.53 2.41 -7.33
C ARG A 121 -24.46 1.94 -5.89
N ASN A 122 -24.58 0.63 -5.68
CA ASN A 122 -24.40 0.02 -4.37
C ASN A 122 -22.95 -0.46 -4.18
N ASP A 123 -21.97 0.41 -4.44
CA ASP A 123 -20.56 0.10 -4.24
C ASP A 123 -20.21 0.21 -2.74
N PRO A 124 -19.24 -0.59 -2.22
CA PRO A 124 -18.84 -0.51 -0.81
C PRO A 124 -18.14 0.81 -0.51
N LYS A 125 -18.37 1.37 0.69
CA LYS A 125 -17.66 2.55 1.20
C LYS A 125 -16.32 2.11 1.78
N VAL A 126 -15.23 2.59 1.21
CA VAL A 126 -13.87 2.24 1.60
C VAL A 126 -13.16 3.46 2.16
N LEU A 127 -12.85 3.42 3.45
CA LEU A 127 -12.02 4.37 4.16
C LEU A 127 -10.56 3.93 4.10
N ILE A 128 -9.72 4.72 3.44
CA ILE A 128 -8.26 4.59 3.47
C ILE A 128 -7.74 5.50 4.58
N VAL A 129 -7.10 4.91 5.59
CA VAL A 129 -6.41 5.65 6.63
C VAL A 129 -4.95 5.81 6.22
N ALA A 130 -4.62 7.00 5.75
CA ALA A 130 -3.29 7.35 5.27
C ALA A 130 -2.31 7.49 6.45
N PRO A 131 -1.03 7.10 6.26
CA PRO A 131 -0.01 7.25 7.29
C PRO A 131 0.28 8.71 7.59
N MET A 132 0.54 9.01 8.86
CA MET A 132 1.04 10.30 9.33
C MET A 132 2.55 10.18 9.63
N SER A 133 3.29 9.50 8.75
CA SER A 133 4.75 9.29 8.83
C SER A 133 5.53 10.40 8.13
N GLY A 134 5.12 11.65 8.35
CA GLY A 134 5.80 12.83 7.81
C GLY A 134 5.45 13.23 6.38
N HIS A 135 4.49 12.57 5.74
CA HIS A 135 4.13 12.80 4.34
C HIS A 135 2.62 12.94 4.15
N TYR A 136 2.22 13.56 3.04
CA TYR A 136 0.81 13.77 2.73
C TYR A 136 0.12 12.52 2.19
N ALA A 137 -1.22 12.46 2.34
CA ALA A 137 -2.05 11.33 1.91
C ALA A 137 -1.96 11.04 0.40
N THR A 138 -1.48 12.00 -0.39
CA THR A 138 -1.27 11.89 -1.83
C THR A 138 -0.23 10.83 -2.22
N LEU A 139 0.65 10.39 -1.30
CA LEU A 139 1.46 9.18 -1.51
C LEU A 139 0.62 7.94 -1.80
N LEU A 140 -0.67 7.94 -1.43
CA LEU A 140 -1.63 6.89 -1.74
C LEU A 140 -2.49 7.21 -2.97
N ARG A 141 -2.07 8.14 -3.85
CA ARG A 141 -2.77 8.49 -5.10
C ARG A 141 -3.08 7.25 -5.93
N GLY A 142 -2.10 6.37 -6.13
CA GLY A 142 -2.31 5.11 -6.86
C GLY A 142 -3.17 4.10 -6.11
N THR A 143 -3.20 4.15 -4.78
CA THR A 143 -4.11 3.37 -3.94
C THR A 143 -5.56 3.77 -4.19
N VAL A 144 -5.84 5.08 -4.13
CA VAL A 144 -7.15 5.66 -4.43
C VAL A 144 -7.56 5.33 -5.86
N GLU A 145 -6.69 5.61 -6.83
CA GLU A 145 -6.93 5.38 -8.26
C GLU A 145 -7.36 3.94 -8.56
N ALA A 146 -6.71 2.95 -7.95
CA ALA A 146 -7.00 1.54 -8.17
C ALA A 146 -8.36 1.10 -7.61
N LEU A 147 -8.83 1.74 -6.53
CA LEU A 147 -10.06 1.36 -5.82
C LEU A 147 -11.31 2.05 -6.39
N MET A 148 -11.18 3.29 -6.87
CA MET A 148 -12.29 4.10 -7.41
C MET A 148 -13.20 3.38 -8.44
N PRO A 149 -12.68 2.53 -9.35
CA PRO A 149 -13.53 1.81 -10.29
C PRO A 149 -14.61 0.93 -9.64
N ASN A 150 -14.36 0.47 -8.42
CA ASN A 150 -15.10 -0.62 -7.78
C ASN A 150 -15.63 -0.29 -6.37
N ALA A 151 -15.30 0.89 -5.84
CA ALA A 151 -15.62 1.32 -4.47
C ALA A 151 -15.98 2.80 -4.42
N ASP A 152 -16.70 3.19 -3.37
CA ASP A 152 -16.85 4.59 -2.98
C ASP A 152 -15.72 4.95 -2.01
N VAL A 153 -14.76 5.78 -2.45
CA VAL A 153 -13.45 5.90 -1.80
C VAL A 153 -13.35 7.17 -0.98
N PHE A 154 -12.94 7.01 0.28
CA PHE A 154 -12.64 8.07 1.22
C PHE A 154 -11.20 7.92 1.72
N ILE A 155 -10.49 9.03 1.95
CA ILE A 155 -9.13 9.00 2.50
C ILE A 155 -8.96 10.05 3.60
N THR A 156 -8.29 9.68 4.69
CA THR A 156 -7.86 10.64 5.71
C THR A 156 -6.71 11.47 5.17
N ASP A 157 -6.82 12.78 5.28
CA ASP A 157 -5.80 13.73 4.86
C ASP A 157 -5.37 14.59 6.05
N TRP A 158 -4.28 14.16 6.68
CA TRP A 158 -3.75 14.77 7.90
C TRP A 158 -3.18 16.16 7.63
N ILE A 159 -3.44 17.08 8.54
CA ILE A 159 -3.00 18.47 8.44
C ILE A 159 -1.59 18.60 9.05
N ASP A 160 -0.71 19.26 8.31
CA ASP A 160 0.64 19.61 8.76
C ASP A 160 0.58 20.33 10.12
N ALA A 161 1.20 19.77 11.16
CA ALA A 161 1.01 20.24 12.53
C ALA A 161 1.43 21.70 12.72
N ARG A 162 2.36 22.22 11.93
CA ARG A 162 2.73 23.66 11.97
C ARG A 162 1.63 24.59 11.46
N MET A 163 0.66 24.05 10.74
CA MET A 163 -0.51 24.78 10.25
C MET A 163 -1.69 24.73 11.21
N VAL A 164 -1.61 23.94 12.29
CA VAL A 164 -2.68 23.81 13.29
C VAL A 164 -2.38 24.71 14.51
N PRO A 165 -3.20 25.75 14.78
CA PRO A 165 -3.02 26.63 15.92
C PRO A 165 -2.93 25.88 17.26
N VAL A 166 -2.17 26.38 18.22
CA VAL A 166 -2.01 25.75 19.55
C VAL A 166 -3.34 25.69 20.31
N GLN A 167 -4.27 26.61 20.02
CA GLN A 167 -5.59 26.69 20.63
C GLN A 167 -6.51 25.52 20.25
N GLU A 168 -6.24 24.84 19.13
CA GLU A 168 -6.99 23.64 18.70
C GLU A 168 -6.62 22.38 19.52
N GLY A 169 -5.79 22.55 20.55
CA GLY A 169 -5.46 21.49 21.50
C GLY A 169 -4.28 20.62 21.06
N LYS A 170 -4.18 19.47 21.71
CA LYS A 170 -3.15 18.47 21.43
C LYS A 170 -3.67 17.46 20.40
N PHE A 171 -2.74 16.69 19.86
CA PHE A 171 -3.05 15.56 19.01
C PHE A 171 -2.02 14.48 19.29
N ASP A 172 -2.46 13.38 19.90
CA ASP A 172 -1.65 12.21 20.22
C ASP A 172 -2.21 10.92 19.56
N LEU A 173 -1.70 9.75 19.93
CA LEU A 173 -2.15 8.47 19.36
C LEU A 173 -3.59 8.13 19.79
N ASP A 174 -4.02 8.55 20.98
CA ASP A 174 -5.40 8.41 21.44
C ASP A 174 -6.34 9.28 20.59
N ASP A 175 -5.96 10.54 20.36
CA ASP A 175 -6.69 11.43 19.47
C ASP A 175 -6.78 10.85 18.05
N TYR A 176 -5.70 10.24 17.53
CA TYR A 176 -5.71 9.58 16.23
C TYR A 176 -6.76 8.46 16.16
N ILE A 177 -6.83 7.61 17.20
CA ILE A 177 -7.84 6.54 17.32
C ILE A 177 -9.25 7.15 17.36
N ASP A 178 -9.45 8.20 18.16
CA ASP A 178 -10.75 8.89 18.27
C ASP A 178 -11.20 9.51 16.93
N TYR A 179 -10.25 10.00 16.12
CA TYR A 179 -10.55 10.50 14.77
C TYR A 179 -11.02 9.37 13.85
N ILE A 180 -10.36 8.21 13.86
CA ILE A 180 -10.80 7.04 13.07
C ILE A 180 -12.21 6.61 13.48
N ILE A 181 -12.47 6.49 14.79
CA ILE A 181 -13.79 6.12 15.31
C ILE A 181 -14.84 7.15 14.85
N SER A 182 -14.54 8.44 14.97
CA SER A 182 -15.46 9.51 14.54
C SER A 182 -15.73 9.48 13.04
N ILE A 183 -14.74 9.14 12.22
CA ILE A 183 -14.91 9.03 10.77
C ILE A 183 -15.75 7.81 10.43
N LEU A 184 -15.54 6.67 11.10
CA LEU A 184 -16.37 5.47 10.92
C LEU A 184 -17.83 5.74 11.33
N HIS A 185 -18.06 6.49 12.40
CA HIS A 185 -19.39 6.98 12.77
C HIS A 185 -20.02 7.86 11.70
N PHE A 186 -19.24 8.77 11.11
CA PHE A 186 -19.71 9.63 10.02
C PHE A 186 -20.08 8.83 8.77
N LEU A 187 -19.23 7.87 8.37
CA LEU A 187 -19.51 7.00 7.23
C LEU A 187 -20.70 6.08 7.50
N GLY A 188 -20.92 5.68 8.76
CA GLY A 188 -22.03 4.83 9.17
C GLY A 188 -21.84 3.35 8.79
N PRO A 189 -22.92 2.54 8.78
CA PRO A 189 -22.82 1.11 8.54
C PRO A 189 -22.31 0.80 7.14
N ASP A 190 -21.83 -0.43 6.91
CA ASP A 190 -21.28 -0.87 5.61
C ASP A 190 -20.00 -0.11 5.17
N ALA A 191 -19.27 0.44 6.14
CA ALA A 191 -17.92 0.95 5.94
C ALA A 191 -16.90 -0.20 5.95
N HIS A 192 -15.83 -0.04 5.19
CA HIS A 192 -14.68 -0.94 5.14
C HIS A 192 -13.42 -0.10 5.33
N VAL A 193 -12.52 -0.48 6.24
CA VAL A 193 -11.34 0.32 6.58
C VAL A 193 -10.05 -0.33 6.07
N LEU A 194 -9.16 0.50 5.54
CA LEU A 194 -7.83 0.14 5.04
C LEU A 194 -6.78 0.94 5.81
N GLY A 195 -6.01 0.29 6.69
CA GLY A 195 -4.85 0.91 7.36
C GLY A 195 -3.57 0.63 6.58
N VAL A 196 -2.85 1.68 6.19
CA VAL A 196 -1.66 1.56 5.32
C VAL A 196 -0.39 1.97 6.05
N CYS A 197 0.50 1.03 6.32
CA CYS A 197 1.71 1.23 7.12
C CYS A 197 1.38 1.55 8.59
N GLN A 198 1.88 2.69 9.09
CA GLN A 198 1.77 3.18 10.47
C GLN A 198 0.34 3.18 11.06
N PRO A 199 -0.74 3.50 10.32
CA PRO A 199 -2.11 3.45 10.80
C PRO A 199 -2.63 2.06 11.10
N SER A 200 -1.93 0.98 10.73
CA SER A 200 -2.41 -0.37 11.00
C SER A 200 -2.65 -0.62 12.50
N VAL A 201 -1.76 -0.08 13.36
CA VAL A 201 -1.89 -0.15 14.82
C VAL A 201 -3.12 0.62 15.32
N PRO A 202 -3.29 1.94 15.07
CA PRO A 202 -4.46 2.68 15.54
C PRO A 202 -5.76 2.24 14.88
N VAL A 203 -5.76 1.74 13.63
CA VAL A 203 -6.97 1.15 13.02
C VAL A 203 -7.39 -0.12 13.76
N LEU A 204 -6.45 -1.03 14.06
CA LEU A 204 -6.74 -2.22 14.86
C LEU A 204 -7.25 -1.86 16.26
N ALA A 205 -6.61 -0.88 16.91
CA ALA A 205 -7.04 -0.40 18.22
C ALA A 205 -8.43 0.25 18.18
N ALA A 206 -8.73 1.09 17.17
CA ALA A 206 -10.03 1.71 16.98
C ALA A 206 -11.14 0.67 16.84
N VAL A 207 -10.92 -0.36 16.00
CA VAL A 207 -11.90 -1.44 15.82
C VAL A 207 -12.09 -2.23 17.11
N ALA A 208 -11.02 -2.55 17.84
CA ALA A 208 -11.12 -3.22 19.14
C ALA A 208 -11.93 -2.40 20.16
N VAL A 209 -11.68 -1.09 20.23
CA VAL A 209 -12.42 -0.15 21.11
C VAL A 209 -13.90 -0.07 20.72
N MET A 210 -14.21 -0.01 19.43
CA MET A 210 -15.60 0.03 18.95
C MET A 210 -16.33 -1.30 19.23
N GLU A 211 -15.66 -2.43 19.05
CA GLU A 211 -16.23 -3.75 19.34
C GLU A 211 -16.48 -3.95 20.84
N ASP A 212 -15.56 -3.52 21.71
CA ASP A 212 -15.76 -3.56 23.17
C ASP A 212 -16.96 -2.70 23.62
N ARG A 213 -17.25 -1.63 22.89
CA ARG A 213 -18.41 -0.74 23.12
C ARG A 213 -19.71 -1.23 22.46
N GLU A 214 -19.69 -2.39 21.80
CA GLU A 214 -20.80 -2.91 20.99
C GLU A 214 -21.32 -1.90 19.94
N ASP A 215 -20.41 -1.11 19.39
CA ASP A 215 -20.74 0.01 18.51
C ASP A 215 -21.47 -0.46 17.23
N PRO A 216 -22.58 0.18 16.82
CA PRO A 216 -23.31 -0.20 15.61
C PRO A 216 -22.61 0.22 14.31
N TYR A 217 -21.62 1.11 14.37
CA TYR A 217 -20.93 1.67 13.20
C TYR A 217 -19.53 1.07 12.98
N ILE A 218 -19.25 -0.09 13.58
CA ILE A 218 -18.04 -0.85 13.26
C ILE A 218 -17.95 -1.14 11.74
N PRO A 219 -16.73 -1.14 11.16
CA PRO A 219 -16.57 -1.50 9.77
C PRO A 219 -16.86 -3.00 9.57
N SER A 220 -17.37 -3.37 8.38
CA SER A 220 -17.60 -4.79 8.05
C SER A 220 -16.28 -5.54 7.82
N THR A 221 -15.26 -4.84 7.32
CA THR A 221 -13.91 -5.37 7.16
C THR A 221 -12.85 -4.36 7.57
N MET A 222 -11.73 -4.87 8.04
CA MET A 222 -10.48 -4.16 8.27
C MET A 222 -9.37 -4.84 7.48
N THR A 223 -8.67 -4.07 6.65
CA THR A 223 -7.45 -4.52 5.97
C THR A 223 -6.27 -3.74 6.51
N LEU A 224 -5.22 -4.44 6.93
CA LEU A 224 -3.97 -3.87 7.43
C LEU A 224 -2.84 -4.21 6.46
N MET A 225 -2.10 -3.21 5.99
CA MET A 225 -1.10 -3.39 4.92
C MET A 225 0.26 -2.87 5.37
N GLY A 226 1.27 -3.74 5.44
CA GLY A 226 2.64 -3.37 5.83
C GLY A 226 2.71 -2.63 7.17
N GLY A 227 1.94 -3.07 8.17
CA GLY A 227 1.80 -2.41 9.46
C GLY A 227 2.70 -2.99 10.56
N PRO A 228 3.26 -2.16 11.46
CA PRO A 228 4.09 -2.61 12.57
C PRO A 228 3.24 -3.10 13.77
N ILE A 229 2.40 -4.13 13.58
CA ILE A 229 1.52 -4.63 14.67
C ILE A 229 2.33 -5.28 15.80
N ASP A 230 3.31 -6.10 15.45
CA ASP A 230 4.28 -6.63 16.41
C ASP A 230 5.72 -6.48 15.91
N THR A 231 6.38 -5.38 16.28
CA THR A 231 7.75 -5.04 15.88
C THR A 231 8.82 -5.95 16.50
N ARG A 232 8.45 -6.88 17.39
CA ARG A 232 9.37 -7.90 17.91
C ARG A 232 9.58 -9.02 16.90
N VAL A 233 8.63 -9.22 15.99
CA VAL A 233 8.72 -10.18 14.89
C VAL A 233 9.59 -9.59 13.80
N ALA A 234 10.68 -10.28 13.44
CA ALA A 234 11.63 -9.82 12.43
C ALA A 234 12.06 -8.35 12.62
N PRO A 235 12.79 -8.03 13.70
CA PRO A 235 13.13 -6.65 14.04
C PRO A 235 13.97 -6.00 12.94
N THR A 236 13.65 -4.75 12.63
CA THR A 236 14.32 -3.95 11.61
C THR A 236 15.24 -2.90 12.25
N ALA A 237 16.09 -2.25 11.46
CA ALA A 237 17.02 -1.22 11.95
C ALA A 237 16.32 -0.04 12.66
N VAL A 238 15.06 0.24 12.31
CA VAL A 238 14.22 1.25 12.98
C VAL A 238 13.96 0.86 14.43
N ASN A 239 13.75 -0.42 14.69
CA ASN A 239 13.43 -0.95 16.02
C ASN A 239 14.65 -0.85 16.94
N ASP A 240 15.83 -1.22 16.42
CA ASP A 240 17.09 -1.17 17.18
C ASP A 240 17.42 0.25 17.64
N LEU A 241 17.18 1.25 16.79
CA LEU A 241 17.42 2.66 17.12
C LEU A 241 16.50 3.15 18.24
N ALA A 242 15.20 2.82 18.15
CA ALA A 242 14.21 3.23 19.13
C ALA A 242 14.55 2.71 20.53
N VAL A 243 14.88 1.42 20.62
CA VAL A 243 15.25 0.75 21.88
C VAL A 243 16.57 1.29 22.44
N ALA A 244 17.58 1.52 21.59
CA ALA A 244 18.92 1.92 22.05
C ALA A 244 18.98 3.37 22.59
N LYS A 245 18.18 4.29 22.06
CA LYS A 245 18.23 5.72 22.42
C LYS A 245 17.27 6.09 23.55
N GLY A 246 16.14 5.39 23.66
CA GLY A 246 15.08 5.69 24.62
C GLY A 246 14.34 7.01 24.33
N LEU A 247 13.18 7.19 24.97
CA LEU A 247 12.26 8.30 24.65
C LEU A 247 12.83 9.70 24.96
N ASP A 248 13.57 9.82 26.06
CA ASP A 248 14.19 11.09 26.47
C ASP A 248 15.17 11.66 25.44
N TRP A 249 15.85 10.77 24.71
CA TRP A 249 16.74 11.19 23.64
C TRP A 249 15.94 11.79 22.50
N PHE A 250 14.86 11.13 22.05
CA PHE A 250 13.99 11.67 20.98
C PHE A 250 13.41 13.02 21.39
N LYS A 251 12.84 13.12 22.59
CA LYS A 251 12.27 14.37 23.11
C LYS A 251 13.27 15.53 23.11
N LYS A 252 14.56 15.28 23.40
CA LYS A 252 15.59 16.33 23.45
C LYS A 252 16.18 16.68 22.08
N ASN A 253 16.19 15.74 21.14
CA ASN A 253 16.93 15.88 19.88
C ASN A 253 16.05 16.16 18.66
N VAL A 254 14.80 15.69 18.64
CA VAL A 254 13.93 15.80 17.46
C VAL A 254 12.75 16.75 17.62
N VAL A 255 12.41 17.11 18.86
CA VAL A 255 11.30 18.04 19.13
C VAL A 255 11.77 19.48 19.02
N MET A 256 11.05 20.28 18.24
CA MET A 256 11.28 21.70 18.06
C MET A 256 9.97 22.49 18.16
N LYS A 257 10.08 23.78 18.44
CA LYS A 257 8.91 24.69 18.39
C LYS A 257 8.73 25.24 17.00
N VAL A 258 7.48 25.23 16.54
CA VAL A 258 7.09 25.86 15.28
C VAL A 258 7.39 27.38 15.34
N PRO A 259 8.15 27.93 14.37
CA PRO A 259 8.50 29.34 14.34
C PRO A 259 7.37 30.20 13.76
N PHE A 260 7.37 31.49 14.11
CA PHE A 260 6.53 32.50 13.45
C PHE A 260 6.96 32.61 11.98
N PRO A 261 6.06 32.79 11.00
CA PRO A 261 4.64 33.16 11.10
C PRO A 261 3.64 31.99 10.99
N HIS A 262 4.08 30.74 11.11
CA HIS A 262 3.16 29.60 10.94
C HIS A 262 2.03 29.60 11.98
N PRO A 263 0.80 29.22 11.62
CA PRO A 263 -0.36 29.25 12.53
C PRO A 263 -0.14 28.45 13.83
N GLY A 264 0.58 27.33 13.75
CA GLY A 264 0.97 26.51 14.90
C GLY A 264 2.12 27.06 15.71
N PHE A 265 2.45 28.35 15.61
CA PHE A 265 3.54 29.00 16.35
C PHE A 265 3.60 28.55 17.82
N MET A 266 4.79 28.18 18.28
CA MET A 266 5.08 27.62 19.62
C MET A 266 4.62 26.18 19.89
N ARG A 267 3.89 25.53 18.97
CA ARG A 267 3.58 24.10 19.04
C ARG A 267 4.87 23.28 19.02
N ASP A 268 4.94 22.28 19.89
CA ASP A 268 6.02 21.30 19.87
C ASP A 268 5.74 20.26 18.78
N VAL A 269 6.68 20.13 17.85
CA VAL A 269 6.56 19.26 16.69
C VAL A 269 7.84 18.46 16.48
N TYR A 270 7.72 17.32 15.81
CA TYR A 270 8.83 16.69 15.11
C TYR A 270 8.82 17.20 13.64
N PRO A 271 9.72 18.12 13.27
CA PRO A 271 9.64 18.79 11.98
C PRO A 271 9.85 17.84 10.79
N GLY A 272 9.11 18.04 9.69
CA GLY A 272 9.22 17.21 8.49
C GLY A 272 10.62 17.21 7.87
N PHE A 273 11.30 18.37 7.88
CA PHE A 273 12.69 18.43 7.42
C PHE A 273 13.63 17.62 8.30
N LEU A 274 13.34 17.51 9.61
CA LEU A 274 14.08 16.63 10.50
C LEU A 274 13.76 15.16 10.27
N GLN A 275 12.62 14.82 9.69
CA GLN A 275 12.24 13.45 9.34
C GLN A 275 12.97 12.98 8.10
N LEU A 276 13.03 13.82 7.06
CA LEU A 276 13.93 13.61 5.92
C LEU A 276 15.38 13.54 6.38
N SER A 277 15.73 14.41 7.32
CA SER A 277 17.04 14.43 7.94
C SER A 277 17.20 13.41 9.08
N GLY A 278 16.20 12.60 9.43
CA GLY A 278 16.19 11.83 10.69
C GLY A 278 17.08 10.60 10.61
N PHE A 279 17.32 10.15 9.38
CA PHE A 279 18.41 9.26 9.01
C PHE A 279 19.80 9.91 9.08
N MET A 280 19.90 11.23 9.24
CA MET A 280 21.16 12.00 9.11
C MET A 280 22.12 11.88 10.28
N SER A 281 21.80 11.13 11.34
CA SER A 281 22.82 10.76 12.32
C SER A 281 23.74 9.62 11.84
N MET A 282 23.61 9.15 10.59
CA MET A 282 24.54 8.22 9.96
C MET A 282 25.31 8.89 8.81
N ASN A 283 26.52 9.39 9.11
CA ASN A 283 27.59 9.77 8.18
C ASN A 283 27.18 10.56 6.94
N LEU A 284 27.50 11.86 6.87
CA LEU A 284 27.21 12.76 5.74
C LEU A 284 27.54 12.18 4.35
N ASP A 285 28.57 11.34 4.20
CA ASP A 285 28.93 10.62 2.96
C ASP A 285 28.00 9.44 2.59
N ARG A 286 27.29 8.87 3.56
CA ARG A 286 26.22 7.87 3.35
C ARG A 286 24.87 8.52 2.97
N HIS A 287 24.71 9.84 3.08
CA HIS A 287 23.39 10.48 2.95
C HIS A 287 22.79 10.41 1.55
N LEU A 288 23.58 10.61 0.50
CA LEU A 288 23.07 10.55 -0.88
C LEU A 288 22.80 9.10 -1.32
N THR A 289 23.62 8.17 -0.84
CA THR A 289 23.52 6.75 -1.19
C THR A 289 22.39 6.08 -0.40
N ALA A 290 22.27 6.28 0.91
CA ALA A 290 21.24 5.67 1.73
C ALA A 290 19.83 6.20 1.41
N HIS A 291 19.67 7.50 1.11
CA HIS A 291 18.38 8.04 0.65
C HIS A 291 18.00 7.48 -0.73
N ARG A 292 18.99 7.26 -1.61
CA ARG A 292 18.77 6.67 -2.93
C ARG A 292 18.50 5.17 -2.85
N GLU A 293 19.19 4.44 -1.98
CA GLU A 293 18.99 3.01 -1.70
C GLU A 293 17.63 2.79 -1.02
N PHE A 294 17.29 3.57 0.00
CA PHE A 294 15.96 3.55 0.63
C PHE A 294 14.85 3.82 -0.39
N PHE A 295 15.02 4.86 -1.21
CA PHE A 295 14.10 5.14 -2.32
C PHE A 295 14.02 3.97 -3.31
N GLN A 296 15.16 3.39 -3.69
CA GLN A 296 15.21 2.25 -4.59
C GLN A 296 14.55 1.01 -4.00
N HIS A 297 14.70 0.75 -2.71
CA HIS A 297 14.02 -0.35 -1.99
C HIS A 297 12.51 -0.11 -1.88
N LEU A 298 12.07 1.14 -1.66
CA LEU A 298 10.66 1.49 -1.66
C LEU A 298 9.99 1.13 -3.00
N VAL A 299 10.62 1.48 -4.12
CA VAL A 299 10.06 1.25 -5.47
C VAL A 299 10.57 -0.05 -6.13
N GLU A 300 11.33 -0.88 -5.41
CA GLU A 300 11.94 -2.07 -6.01
C GLU A 300 10.87 -3.07 -6.46
N GLY A 301 10.93 -3.46 -7.73
CA GLY A 301 10.01 -4.46 -8.29
C GLY A 301 8.58 -3.96 -8.51
N ASP A 302 8.34 -2.65 -8.37
CA ASP A 302 7.03 -2.02 -8.57
C ASP A 302 6.55 -2.04 -10.02
N GLY A 303 7.47 -2.24 -10.98
CA GLY A 303 7.22 -2.34 -12.42
C GLY A 303 6.88 -1.02 -13.12
N ASP A 304 7.07 0.13 -12.47
CA ASP A 304 6.74 1.45 -13.01
C ASP A 304 7.94 2.15 -13.69
N SER A 305 7.64 3.17 -14.50
CA SER A 305 8.64 3.92 -15.29
C SER A 305 9.42 4.95 -14.48
N ALA A 306 10.61 5.35 -14.97
CA ALA A 306 11.46 6.37 -14.34
C ALA A 306 10.81 7.78 -14.20
N GLU A 307 9.77 8.10 -14.96
CA GLU A 307 9.01 9.36 -14.81
C GLU A 307 8.10 9.32 -13.59
N LYS A 308 7.35 8.22 -13.41
CA LYS A 308 6.58 7.97 -12.19
C LYS A 308 7.45 7.92 -10.94
N HIS A 309 8.67 7.37 -11.05
CA HIS A 309 9.63 7.42 -9.94
C HIS A 309 10.04 8.86 -9.62
N ARG A 310 10.15 9.77 -10.61
CA ARG A 310 10.43 11.19 -10.35
C ARG A 310 9.26 11.91 -9.68
N GLU A 311 8.03 11.68 -10.14
CA GLU A 311 6.83 12.25 -9.51
C GLU A 311 6.70 11.76 -8.07
N PHE A 312 6.93 10.47 -7.84
CA PHE A 312 6.96 9.89 -6.50
C PHE A 312 8.07 10.47 -5.63
N TYR A 313 9.25 10.72 -6.18
CA TYR A 313 10.35 11.37 -5.44
C TYR A 313 9.99 12.79 -5.01
N ASP A 314 9.38 13.58 -5.91
CA ASP A 314 8.92 14.93 -5.58
C ASP A 314 7.84 14.90 -4.48
N GLU A 315 6.93 13.92 -4.54
CA GLU A 315 5.89 13.71 -3.54
C GLU A 315 6.44 13.22 -2.20
N TYR A 316 7.45 12.37 -2.22
CA TYR A 316 8.18 11.92 -1.03
C TYR A 316 8.95 13.07 -0.36
N LEU A 317 9.47 14.03 -1.13
CA LEU A 317 10.10 15.22 -0.54
C LEU A 317 9.08 16.21 0.05
N ALA A 318 7.79 16.06 -0.23
CA ALA A 318 6.72 16.86 0.36
C ALA A 318 6.41 16.35 1.78
N VAL A 319 7.09 16.93 2.75
CA VAL A 319 6.97 16.54 4.16
C VAL A 319 6.17 17.51 5.02
N MET A 320 5.61 16.96 6.09
CA MET A 320 4.81 17.68 7.08
C MET A 320 5.36 17.49 8.50
N ASP A 321 5.12 18.46 9.36
CA ASP A 321 5.47 18.39 10.77
C ASP A 321 4.45 17.51 11.50
N LEU A 322 4.93 16.69 12.45
CA LEU A 322 4.08 15.87 13.33
C LEU A 322 4.00 16.52 14.71
N THR A 323 2.87 16.40 15.40
CA THR A 323 2.82 16.78 16.82
C THR A 323 3.81 15.95 17.62
N ALA A 324 4.51 16.58 18.57
CA ALA A 324 5.49 15.89 19.38
C ALA A 324 4.82 14.79 20.23
N GLU A 325 3.61 15.04 20.72
CA GLU A 325 2.83 14.10 21.52
C GLU A 325 2.55 12.81 20.75
N PHE A 326 1.96 12.91 19.56
CA PHE A 326 1.69 11.76 18.69
C PHE A 326 2.94 10.96 18.36
N TYR A 327 4.00 11.64 17.93
CA TYR A 327 5.24 10.97 17.55
C TYR A 327 5.86 10.22 18.73
N LEU A 328 6.01 10.89 19.88
CA LEU A 328 6.64 10.30 21.06
C LEU A 328 5.79 9.14 21.63
N GLN A 329 4.46 9.31 21.72
CA GLN A 329 3.57 8.23 22.17
C GLN A 329 3.62 7.03 21.21
N THR A 330 3.66 7.26 19.89
CA THR A 330 3.79 6.18 18.92
C THR A 330 5.10 5.41 19.10
N VAL A 331 6.24 6.11 19.25
CA VAL A 331 7.54 5.48 19.48
C VAL A 331 7.52 4.65 20.78
N GLU A 332 7.01 5.22 21.86
CA GLU A 332 6.92 4.55 23.15
C GLU A 332 6.00 3.33 23.09
N THR A 333 4.73 3.53 22.74
CA THR A 333 3.69 2.49 22.78
C THR A 333 3.93 1.39 21.76
N VAL A 334 4.34 1.71 20.53
CA VAL A 334 4.46 0.72 19.44
C VAL A 334 5.82 0.05 19.42
N PHE A 335 6.91 0.83 19.45
CA PHE A 335 8.26 0.32 19.18
C PHE A 335 9.07 -0.02 20.43
N ILE A 336 8.78 0.60 21.59
CA ILE A 336 9.52 0.36 22.83
C ILE A 336 8.73 -0.61 23.72
N GLU A 337 7.51 -0.26 24.08
CA GLU A 337 6.66 -1.03 24.99
C GLU A 337 5.99 -2.22 24.31
N HIS A 338 5.81 -2.15 22.98
CA HIS A 338 5.07 -3.14 22.21
C HIS A 338 3.69 -3.38 22.82
N ALA A 339 3.00 -2.30 23.19
CA ALA A 339 1.88 -2.35 24.12
C ALA A 339 0.68 -3.11 23.53
N LEU A 340 0.41 -2.97 22.23
CA LEU A 340 -0.70 -3.67 21.57
C LEU A 340 -0.49 -5.20 21.57
N PRO A 341 0.63 -5.74 21.06
CA PRO A 341 0.85 -7.18 21.07
C PRO A 341 1.16 -7.76 22.46
N ASN A 342 1.52 -6.92 23.44
CA ASN A 342 1.62 -7.32 24.85
C ASN A 342 0.28 -7.27 25.61
N GLY A 343 -0.79 -6.77 24.98
CA GLY A 343 -2.09 -6.61 25.64
C GLY A 343 -2.06 -5.60 26.79
N THR A 344 -1.21 -4.58 26.71
CA THR A 344 -1.08 -3.49 27.70
C THR A 344 -1.44 -2.13 27.12
N MET A 345 -1.69 -2.02 25.81
CA MET A 345 -2.12 -0.77 25.18
C MET A 345 -3.44 -0.31 25.78
N THR A 346 -3.48 0.95 26.20
CA THR A 346 -4.71 1.61 26.64
C THR A 346 -5.10 2.70 25.68
N HIS A 347 -6.40 2.91 25.52
CA HIS A 347 -6.97 4.06 24.84
C HIS A 347 -7.81 4.87 25.83
N ASN A 348 -7.44 6.13 26.06
CA ASN A 348 -8.09 7.01 27.06
C ASN A 348 -8.24 6.32 28.44
N GLY A 349 -7.20 5.58 28.87
CA GLY A 349 -7.15 4.85 30.15
C GLY A 349 -7.94 3.53 30.19
N ARG A 350 -8.60 3.11 29.10
CA ARG A 350 -9.25 1.80 28.98
C ARG A 350 -8.38 0.85 28.18
N LEU A 351 -8.32 -0.41 28.57
CA LEU A 351 -7.53 -1.41 27.85
C LEU A 351 -8.08 -1.63 26.44
N VAL A 352 -7.19 -1.68 25.45
CA VAL A 352 -7.51 -2.10 24.08
C VAL A 352 -7.39 -3.62 24.01
N ASP A 353 -8.51 -4.32 23.92
CA ASP A 353 -8.56 -5.79 23.84
C ASP A 353 -8.98 -6.27 22.45
N CYS A 354 -8.00 -6.70 21.65
CA CYS A 354 -8.24 -7.25 20.30
C CYS A 354 -9.09 -8.53 20.31
N ASN A 355 -9.23 -9.24 21.44
CA ASN A 355 -10.12 -10.40 21.55
C ASN A 355 -11.59 -10.01 21.50
N LYS A 356 -11.94 -8.73 21.63
CA LYS A 356 -13.31 -8.23 21.46
C LYS A 356 -13.75 -8.19 20.00
N ILE A 357 -12.80 -8.20 19.07
CA ILE A 357 -13.08 -8.16 17.63
C ILE A 357 -13.72 -9.49 17.21
N THR A 358 -15.00 -9.43 16.85
CA THR A 358 -15.81 -10.62 16.51
C THR A 358 -16.65 -10.44 15.26
N ARG A 359 -16.97 -9.20 14.88
CA ARG A 359 -17.86 -8.86 13.75
C ARG A 359 -17.12 -8.24 12.57
N THR A 360 -15.95 -7.64 12.81
CA THR A 360 -15.11 -7.06 11.74
C THR A 360 -14.18 -8.12 11.15
N ALA A 361 -14.32 -8.45 9.87
CA ALA A 361 -13.41 -9.40 9.21
C ALA A 361 -12.01 -8.77 8.95
N LEU A 362 -10.95 -9.55 9.12
CA LEU A 362 -9.56 -9.09 9.08
C LEU A 362 -8.79 -9.64 7.87
N LEU A 363 -8.24 -8.74 7.05
CA LEU A 363 -7.23 -9.06 6.04
C LEU A 363 -5.89 -8.41 6.41
N THR A 364 -4.80 -9.16 6.36
CA THR A 364 -3.45 -8.59 6.45
C THR A 364 -2.70 -8.78 5.13
N VAL A 365 -1.99 -7.76 4.69
CA VAL A 365 -1.17 -7.78 3.47
C VAL A 365 0.27 -7.39 3.79
N GLU A 366 1.23 -8.20 3.37
CA GLU A 366 2.67 -7.97 3.55
C GLU A 366 3.42 -8.09 2.22
N GLY A 367 4.59 -7.46 2.11
CA GLY A 367 5.51 -7.65 0.98
C GLY A 367 6.64 -8.62 1.36
N GLU A 368 6.98 -9.56 0.47
CA GLU A 368 8.07 -10.52 0.72
C GLU A 368 9.43 -9.83 0.91
N LYS A 369 9.64 -8.68 0.25
CA LYS A 369 10.87 -7.90 0.30
C LYS A 369 10.73 -6.61 1.13
N ASP A 370 9.71 -6.53 1.98
CA ASP A 370 9.48 -5.37 2.84
C ASP A 370 10.56 -5.31 3.93
N ASP A 371 11.40 -4.29 3.87
CA ASP A 371 12.49 -4.00 4.80
C ASP A 371 12.11 -2.94 5.87
N ILE A 372 10.90 -2.36 5.76
CA ILE A 372 10.37 -1.35 6.68
C ILE A 372 9.56 -2.05 7.77
N THR A 373 8.57 -2.83 7.35
CA THR A 373 7.77 -3.69 8.22
C THR A 373 8.08 -5.13 7.89
N GLY A 374 8.92 -5.74 8.73
CA GLY A 374 9.40 -7.10 8.52
C GLY A 374 8.26 -8.10 8.36
N ARG A 375 8.52 -9.17 7.61
CA ARG A 375 7.57 -10.27 7.40
C ARG A 375 7.04 -10.79 8.74
N GLY A 376 5.73 -10.96 8.83
CA GLY A 376 5.04 -11.41 10.03
C GLY A 376 4.59 -10.28 10.98
N GLN A 377 5.14 -9.07 10.87
CA GLN A 377 4.75 -7.97 11.78
C GLN A 377 3.30 -7.57 11.62
N THR A 378 2.77 -7.49 10.40
CA THR A 378 1.36 -7.18 10.14
C THR A 378 0.49 -8.41 10.42
N ARG A 379 0.98 -9.59 10.02
CA ARG A 379 0.29 -10.86 10.22
C ARG A 379 0.00 -11.15 11.71
N ALA A 380 0.84 -10.66 12.62
CA ALA A 380 0.63 -10.79 14.06
C ALA A 380 -0.75 -10.31 14.54
N ALA A 381 -1.43 -9.42 13.81
CA ALA A 381 -2.82 -9.04 14.11
C ALA A 381 -3.79 -10.24 14.21
N HIS A 382 -3.55 -11.32 13.46
CA HIS A 382 -4.38 -12.53 13.51
C HIS A 382 -4.27 -13.26 14.84
N ASP A 383 -3.09 -13.23 15.47
CA ASP A 383 -2.83 -13.85 16.76
C ASP A 383 -3.44 -13.03 17.91
N LEU A 384 -3.63 -11.72 17.70
CA LEU A 384 -4.32 -10.83 18.65
C LEU A 384 -5.85 -10.94 18.55
N CYS A 385 -6.39 -11.21 17.35
CA CYS A 385 -7.83 -11.31 17.10
C CYS A 385 -8.34 -12.75 17.31
N THR A 386 -8.16 -13.32 18.50
CA THR A 386 -8.41 -14.76 18.72
C THR A 386 -9.89 -15.15 18.65
N SER A 387 -10.80 -14.25 19.00
CA SER A 387 -12.26 -14.49 18.96
C SER A 387 -12.86 -14.40 17.56
N LEU A 388 -12.11 -13.89 16.58
CA LEU A 388 -12.58 -13.77 15.21
C LEU A 388 -12.53 -15.14 14.52
N PRO A 389 -13.61 -15.61 13.86
CA PRO A 389 -13.59 -16.89 13.15
C PRO A 389 -12.57 -16.94 12.02
N GLU A 390 -11.96 -18.11 11.79
CA GLU A 390 -11.00 -18.31 10.69
C GLU A 390 -11.59 -18.00 9.30
N SER A 391 -12.90 -18.16 9.11
CA SER A 391 -13.59 -17.80 7.86
C SER A 391 -13.64 -16.30 7.58
N MET A 392 -13.35 -15.47 8.59
CA MET A 392 -13.30 -14.01 8.53
C MET A 392 -11.85 -13.47 8.59
N LYS A 393 -10.86 -14.37 8.61
CA LYS A 393 -9.44 -14.02 8.59
C LYS A 393 -8.83 -14.37 7.24
N ALA A 394 -8.04 -13.46 6.71
CA ALA A 394 -7.23 -13.71 5.54
C ALA A 394 -5.85 -13.05 5.69
N HIS A 395 -4.83 -13.69 5.14
CA HIS A 395 -3.49 -13.14 5.05
C HIS A 395 -2.96 -13.34 3.63
N TYR A 396 -2.32 -12.31 3.10
CA TYR A 396 -1.66 -12.37 1.81
C TYR A 396 -0.26 -11.76 1.88
N GLU A 397 0.74 -12.55 1.52
CA GLU A 397 2.10 -12.08 1.33
C GLU A 397 2.36 -11.97 -0.17
N GLN A 398 2.64 -10.76 -0.65
CA GLN A 398 2.90 -10.49 -2.05
C GLN A 398 4.37 -10.82 -2.39
N PRO A 399 4.63 -11.76 -3.32
CA PRO A 399 5.99 -12.10 -3.70
C PRO A 399 6.73 -10.95 -4.41
N ASN A 400 8.04 -10.86 -4.16
CA ASN A 400 8.97 -9.91 -4.80
C ASN A 400 8.61 -8.42 -4.70
N VAL A 401 7.85 -8.03 -3.68
CA VAL A 401 7.40 -6.65 -3.49
C VAL A 401 7.97 -6.09 -2.20
N GLY A 402 8.56 -4.90 -2.29
CA GLY A 402 8.97 -4.08 -1.14
C GLY A 402 7.79 -3.32 -0.53
N HIS A 403 8.04 -2.50 0.48
CA HIS A 403 7.00 -1.85 1.30
C HIS A 403 5.94 -1.10 0.47
N TYR A 404 6.35 -0.22 -0.44
CA TYR A 404 5.42 0.63 -1.19
C TYR A 404 4.60 -0.14 -2.21
N GLY A 405 5.18 -1.18 -2.82
CA GLY A 405 4.48 -2.02 -3.79
C GLY A 405 3.31 -2.81 -3.21
N VAL A 406 3.21 -2.89 -1.87
CA VAL A 406 2.09 -3.52 -1.15
C VAL A 406 0.79 -2.71 -1.32
N PHE A 407 0.88 -1.39 -1.49
CA PHE A 407 -0.29 -0.51 -1.52
C PHE A 407 -0.30 0.47 -2.69
N ASN A 408 0.76 0.53 -3.48
CA ASN A 408 0.85 1.34 -4.68
C ASN A 408 1.67 0.63 -5.79
N GLY A 409 1.77 1.22 -6.98
CA GLY A 409 2.50 0.66 -8.11
C GLY A 409 1.70 -0.36 -8.92
N SER A 410 2.37 -1.07 -9.85
CA SER A 410 1.70 -2.03 -10.74
C SER A 410 1.18 -3.26 -9.99
N ARG A 411 1.94 -3.79 -9.04
CA ARG A 411 1.60 -4.99 -8.24
C ARG A 411 0.36 -4.77 -7.39
N TRP A 412 0.26 -3.62 -6.72
CA TRP A 412 -0.96 -3.20 -6.06
C TRP A 412 -2.16 -3.24 -7.01
N ARG A 413 -2.06 -2.56 -8.16
CA ARG A 413 -3.17 -2.45 -9.14
C ARG A 413 -3.61 -3.81 -9.71
N SER A 414 -2.66 -4.68 -10.05
CA SER A 414 -2.96 -5.93 -10.77
C SER A 414 -3.27 -7.12 -9.85
N GLU A 415 -2.76 -7.15 -8.62
CA GLU A 415 -2.80 -8.33 -7.76
C GLU A 415 -3.44 -8.06 -6.40
N ILE A 416 -3.02 -7.01 -5.68
CA ILE A 416 -3.43 -6.80 -4.29
C ILE A 416 -4.80 -6.09 -4.19
N ALA A 417 -5.00 -4.98 -4.91
CA ALA A 417 -6.26 -4.24 -4.89
C ALA A 417 -7.48 -5.12 -5.28
N PRO A 418 -7.40 -5.99 -6.30
CA PRO A 418 -8.47 -6.95 -6.57
C PRO A 418 -8.78 -7.88 -5.39
N ARG A 419 -7.75 -8.39 -4.69
CA ARG A 419 -7.93 -9.25 -3.50
C ARG A 419 -8.58 -8.52 -2.35
N VAL A 420 -8.17 -7.27 -2.10
CA VAL A 420 -8.79 -6.40 -1.10
C VAL A 420 -10.27 -6.21 -1.42
N MET A 421 -10.61 -5.91 -2.68
CA MET A 421 -12.00 -5.74 -3.11
C MET A 421 -12.82 -7.03 -3.02
N ASP A 422 -12.23 -8.18 -3.35
CA ASP A 422 -12.89 -9.47 -3.22
C ASP A 422 -13.14 -9.84 -1.75
N PHE A 423 -12.20 -9.53 -0.86
CA PHE A 423 -12.36 -9.71 0.57
C PHE A 423 -13.46 -8.82 1.15
N ILE A 424 -13.47 -7.53 0.76
CA ILE A 424 -14.52 -6.56 1.09
C ILE A 424 -15.89 -7.09 0.68
N ARG A 425 -16.05 -7.52 -0.58
CA ARG A 425 -17.33 -8.03 -1.11
C ARG A 425 -17.77 -9.31 -0.41
N SER A 426 -16.83 -10.20 -0.08
CA SER A 426 -17.13 -11.50 0.55
C SER A 426 -17.61 -11.38 2.01
N ASN A 427 -17.27 -10.27 2.67
CA ASN A 427 -17.57 -10.00 4.07
C ASN A 427 -18.45 -8.75 4.27
N ARG A 428 -19.09 -8.27 3.20
CA ARG A 428 -19.97 -7.10 3.25
C ARG A 428 -21.28 -7.43 3.95
N ASN A 429 -21.61 -6.68 4.99
CA ASN A 429 -22.87 -6.84 5.72
C ASN A 429 -24.04 -6.34 4.87
N GLY A 430 -25.05 -7.18 4.63
CA GLY A 430 -26.27 -6.82 3.87
C GLY A 430 -26.39 -7.46 2.48
N GLN A 431 -25.34 -8.07 1.94
CA GLN A 431 -25.49 -9.11 0.93
C GLN A 431 -25.61 -10.45 1.65
N GLN A 432 -26.82 -11.01 1.71
CA GLN A 432 -26.95 -12.44 1.99
C GLN A 432 -26.01 -13.14 1.01
N LYS A 433 -24.94 -13.80 1.50
CA LYS A 433 -24.33 -14.93 0.79
C LYS A 433 -25.52 -15.74 0.27
N PRO A 434 -25.60 -16.06 -1.04
CA PRO A 434 -26.59 -17.01 -1.49
C PRO A 434 -26.48 -18.19 -0.55
N LYS A 435 -27.49 -18.40 0.31
CA LYS A 435 -27.54 -19.58 1.15
C LYS A 435 -27.44 -20.71 0.15
N GLU A 436 -26.32 -21.43 0.14
CA GLU A 436 -26.31 -22.77 -0.41
C GLU A 436 -27.46 -23.47 0.27
N LYS A 437 -28.56 -23.64 -0.48
CA LYS A 437 -29.71 -24.39 0.01
C LYS A 437 -29.16 -25.77 0.32
N PRO A 438 -29.32 -26.29 1.54
CA PRO A 438 -29.02 -27.68 1.78
C PRO A 438 -29.97 -28.46 0.87
N ALA A 439 -29.42 -29.22 -0.07
CA ALA A 439 -30.20 -30.01 -1.02
C ALA A 439 -30.93 -31.13 -0.28
N LYS A 440 -32.05 -30.81 0.37
CA LYS A 440 -33.03 -31.79 0.85
C LYS A 440 -34.06 -32.04 -0.23
N LYS A 441 -33.83 -33.18 -0.90
CA LYS A 441 -34.79 -34.12 -1.50
C LYS A 441 -36.24 -33.62 -1.54
N ALA A 442 -36.69 -33.25 -2.73
CA ALA A 442 -38.10 -33.27 -3.09
C ALA A 442 -38.30 -34.26 -4.25
N THR A 443 -39.11 -35.26 -3.94
CA THR A 443 -39.59 -36.39 -4.74
C THR A 443 -40.45 -35.98 -5.93
N SER A 444 -40.27 -36.66 -7.05
CA SER A 444 -41.29 -36.87 -8.08
C SER A 444 -41.88 -38.29 -7.98
N PRO A 445 -43.21 -38.44 -8.06
CA PRO A 445 -43.86 -39.62 -8.64
C PRO A 445 -44.65 -39.19 -9.90
N ALA A 446 -44.80 -39.96 -10.99
CA ALA A 446 -44.86 -41.41 -11.15
C ALA A 446 -44.47 -41.78 -12.61
N SER A 447 -43.70 -42.87 -12.84
CA SER A 447 -44.17 -44.20 -13.35
C SER A 447 -44.35 -44.25 -14.89
N GLN A 448 -43.69 -45.11 -15.69
CA GLN A 448 -43.33 -46.53 -15.52
C GLN A 448 -42.03 -46.98 -16.26
N LYS A 449 -41.51 -48.12 -15.75
CA LYS A 449 -40.25 -48.92 -15.91
C LYS A 449 -40.16 -49.76 -17.22
N PRO A 450 -39.10 -50.58 -17.53
CA PRO A 450 -37.95 -51.11 -16.72
C PRO A 450 -36.55 -50.97 -17.42
N LYS A 451 -35.34 -51.34 -16.94
CA LYS A 451 -34.79 -52.23 -15.88
C LYS A 451 -33.30 -51.83 -15.64
N LYS A 452 -32.80 -52.02 -14.40
CA LYS A 452 -31.37 -51.94 -13.98
C LYS A 452 -30.51 -52.96 -14.78
N SER A 453 -29.19 -52.83 -14.97
CA SER A 453 -28.15 -52.52 -13.97
C SER A 453 -26.75 -52.27 -14.56
N ALA A 454 -25.96 -51.51 -13.80
CA ALA A 454 -24.51 -51.59 -13.59
C ALA A 454 -23.56 -50.94 -14.62
N GLY A 455 -22.63 -50.13 -14.10
CA GLY A 455 -21.40 -49.74 -14.78
C GLY A 455 -21.01 -48.28 -14.56
N LYS A 456 -20.16 -48.02 -13.55
CA LYS A 456 -19.30 -46.82 -13.54
C LYS A 456 -18.49 -46.80 -14.84
N SER A 457 -18.31 -45.64 -15.47
CA SER A 457 -17.29 -45.49 -16.51
C SER A 457 -16.62 -44.14 -16.36
N ALA A 458 -15.34 -44.20 -15.99
CA ALA A 458 -14.37 -43.14 -16.15
C ALA A 458 -14.30 -42.74 -17.62
N VAL A 459 -14.21 -41.44 -17.90
CA VAL A 459 -13.93 -40.95 -19.26
C VAL A 459 -12.45 -41.22 -19.55
N PRO A 460 -12.09 -42.00 -20.59
CA PRO A 460 -10.71 -42.42 -20.78
C PRO A 460 -9.90 -41.31 -21.45
N LEU A 461 -9.20 -40.51 -20.64
CA LEU A 461 -7.99 -39.79 -21.08
C LEU A 461 -6.90 -40.79 -21.57
N GLU A 462 -6.97 -42.05 -21.12
CA GLU A 462 -6.01 -43.14 -21.39
C GLU A 462 -5.78 -43.46 -22.87
N LYS A 463 -6.73 -43.14 -23.77
CA LYS A 463 -6.56 -43.42 -25.21
C LYS A 463 -5.73 -42.37 -25.96
N ILE A 464 -5.55 -41.19 -25.38
CA ILE A 464 -4.82 -40.07 -26.01
C ILE A 464 -3.50 -39.82 -25.29
N LEU A 465 -3.40 -40.12 -23.99
CA LEU A 465 -2.16 -39.97 -23.23
C LEU A 465 -1.17 -41.10 -23.56
N LEU A 466 0.04 -40.74 -23.95
CA LEU A 466 1.13 -41.67 -24.19
C LEU A 466 2.05 -41.74 -22.97
N THR A 467 2.64 -42.90 -22.70
CA THR A 467 3.65 -43.05 -21.64
C THR A 467 5.04 -42.60 -22.07
N LYS A 468 5.26 -42.44 -23.39
CA LYS A 468 6.48 -41.91 -24.01
C LYS A 468 6.11 -41.30 -25.37
N PRO A 469 6.88 -40.32 -25.89
CA PRO A 469 6.61 -39.76 -27.21
C PRO A 469 6.71 -40.85 -28.28
N ASP A 470 5.73 -40.88 -29.18
CA ASP A 470 5.78 -41.73 -30.38
C ASP A 470 6.60 -41.01 -31.45
N GLY A 471 7.91 -41.27 -31.49
CA GLY A 471 8.85 -40.54 -32.34
C GLY A 471 9.44 -39.29 -31.67
N VAL A 472 9.80 -38.28 -32.47
CA VAL A 472 10.31 -36.99 -31.97
C VAL A 472 9.12 -36.17 -31.47
N ALA A 473 9.16 -35.72 -30.21
CA ALA A 473 8.09 -34.90 -29.64
C ALA A 473 7.97 -33.54 -30.35
N ASP A 474 6.74 -33.07 -30.53
CA ASP A 474 6.46 -31.77 -31.12
C ASP A 474 6.82 -30.62 -30.15
N ASN A 475 7.17 -29.46 -30.71
CA ASN A 475 7.45 -28.25 -29.94
C ASN A 475 6.14 -27.56 -29.51
N LEU A 476 5.47 -28.04 -28.46
CA LEU A 476 4.16 -27.53 -28.04
C LEU A 476 4.11 -26.03 -27.73
N LYS A 477 5.27 -25.39 -27.50
CA LYS A 477 5.40 -23.92 -27.37
C LYS A 477 5.02 -23.13 -28.63
N GLU A 478 4.92 -23.76 -29.80
CA GLU A 478 4.41 -23.10 -31.01
C GLU A 478 2.90 -22.79 -30.92
N ILE A 479 2.17 -23.40 -29.98
CA ILE A 479 0.79 -23.03 -29.67
C ILE A 479 0.80 -21.78 -28.79
N ALA A 480 0.17 -20.70 -29.27
CA ALA A 480 0.09 -19.44 -28.55
C ALA A 480 -0.59 -19.64 -27.18
N GLY A 481 0.12 -19.27 -26.12
CA GLY A 481 -0.31 -19.46 -24.73
C GLY A 481 0.30 -20.68 -24.03
N VAL A 482 1.02 -21.56 -24.74
CA VAL A 482 1.82 -22.64 -24.16
C VAL A 482 3.25 -22.15 -23.92
N GLY A 483 3.56 -21.79 -22.67
CA GLY A 483 4.94 -21.49 -22.25
C GLY A 483 5.72 -22.75 -21.84
N PRO A 484 7.04 -22.65 -21.60
CA PRO A 484 7.90 -23.80 -21.24
C PRO A 484 7.37 -24.62 -20.06
N LYS A 485 6.80 -23.95 -19.04
CA LYS A 485 6.22 -24.61 -17.86
C LYS A 485 4.95 -25.42 -18.20
N LEU A 486 4.14 -24.93 -19.13
CA LEU A 486 2.92 -25.62 -19.58
C LEU A 486 3.24 -26.79 -20.49
N GLU A 487 4.23 -26.63 -21.36
CA GLU A 487 4.77 -27.73 -22.17
C GLU A 487 5.30 -28.87 -21.29
N SER A 488 6.09 -28.56 -20.24
CA SER A 488 6.53 -29.58 -19.27
C SER A 488 5.36 -30.31 -18.60
N ALA A 489 4.32 -29.58 -18.18
CA ALA A 489 3.14 -30.17 -17.54
C ALA A 489 2.32 -31.05 -18.50
N LEU A 490 2.23 -30.67 -19.78
CA LEU A 490 1.58 -31.46 -20.83
C LEU A 490 2.37 -32.74 -21.13
N ASN A 491 3.70 -32.63 -21.25
CA ASN A 491 4.60 -33.77 -21.45
C ASN A 491 4.54 -34.76 -20.27
N GLU A 492 4.54 -34.26 -19.03
CA GLU A 492 4.36 -35.09 -17.83
C GLU A 492 2.99 -35.78 -17.79
N ALA A 493 1.96 -35.13 -18.34
CA ALA A 493 0.63 -35.72 -18.46
C ALA A 493 0.53 -36.74 -19.61
N GLY A 494 1.54 -36.86 -20.47
CA GLY A 494 1.58 -37.80 -21.59
C GLY A 494 1.17 -37.21 -22.95
N ILE A 495 1.13 -35.88 -23.08
CA ILE A 495 0.83 -35.15 -24.32
C ILE A 495 2.15 -34.60 -24.87
N PHE A 496 2.63 -35.18 -25.96
CA PHE A 496 3.90 -34.85 -26.61
C PHE A 496 3.73 -34.31 -28.03
N HIS A 497 2.56 -34.50 -28.64
CA HIS A 497 2.33 -34.25 -30.06
C HIS A 497 1.10 -33.36 -30.33
N TYR A 498 1.13 -32.56 -31.40
CA TYR A 498 0.03 -31.67 -31.78
C TYR A 498 -1.26 -32.44 -32.06
N TRP A 499 -1.17 -33.64 -32.66
CA TRP A 499 -2.34 -34.46 -32.97
C TRP A 499 -3.10 -34.89 -31.70
N GLN A 500 -2.40 -35.06 -30.57
CA GLN A 500 -3.03 -35.41 -29.28
C GLN A 500 -3.92 -34.26 -28.79
N ILE A 501 -3.45 -33.01 -28.93
CA ILE A 501 -4.23 -31.82 -28.59
C ILE A 501 -5.36 -31.61 -29.60
N ALA A 502 -5.08 -31.77 -30.90
CA ALA A 502 -6.05 -31.59 -31.99
C ALA A 502 -7.24 -32.56 -31.93
N SER A 503 -7.06 -33.72 -31.31
CA SER A 503 -8.06 -34.80 -31.20
C SER A 503 -8.85 -34.80 -29.88
N LEU A 504 -8.57 -33.87 -28.95
CA LEU A 504 -9.30 -33.78 -27.69
C LEU A 504 -10.78 -33.45 -27.92
N THR A 505 -11.66 -34.24 -27.31
CA THR A 505 -13.10 -33.96 -27.22
C THR A 505 -13.40 -32.92 -26.15
N LYS A 506 -14.58 -32.31 -26.17
CA LYS A 506 -14.98 -31.27 -25.22
C LYS A 506 -14.88 -31.76 -23.77
N GLU A 507 -15.28 -33.00 -23.52
CA GLU A 507 -15.25 -33.65 -22.21
C GLU A 507 -13.81 -33.93 -21.76
N GLN A 508 -12.90 -34.24 -22.69
CA GLN A 508 -11.48 -34.43 -22.39
C GLN A 508 -10.74 -33.10 -22.16
N ILE A 509 -11.16 -32.03 -22.83
CA ILE A 509 -10.64 -30.67 -22.59
C ILE A 509 -10.97 -30.25 -21.16
N GLU A 510 -12.22 -30.38 -20.73
CA GLU A 510 -12.63 -30.03 -19.36
C GLU A 510 -11.89 -30.88 -18.32
N ALA A 511 -11.70 -32.18 -18.59
CA ALA A 511 -10.96 -33.07 -17.69
C ALA A 511 -9.46 -32.73 -17.62
N LEU A 512 -8.82 -32.39 -18.74
CA LEU A 512 -7.41 -31.99 -18.78
C LEU A 512 -7.18 -30.61 -18.16
N ASP A 513 -8.08 -29.67 -18.44
CA ASP A 513 -8.06 -28.30 -17.93
C ASP A 513 -8.24 -28.27 -16.40
N GLY A 514 -9.12 -29.13 -15.88
CA GLY A 514 -9.29 -29.34 -14.44
C GLY A 514 -8.12 -30.07 -13.78
N LYS A 515 -7.53 -31.07 -14.43
CA LYS A 515 -6.41 -31.86 -13.88
C LYS A 515 -5.11 -31.05 -13.78
N LEU A 516 -4.86 -30.13 -14.71
CA LEU A 516 -3.64 -29.34 -14.78
C LEU A 516 -3.83 -27.85 -14.37
N ASP A 517 -4.99 -27.48 -13.81
CA ASP A 517 -5.40 -26.11 -13.42
C ASP A 517 -5.15 -25.07 -14.52
N PHE A 518 -5.58 -25.37 -15.74
CA PHE A 518 -5.41 -24.46 -16.87
C PHE A 518 -6.46 -23.34 -16.90
N ARG A 519 -7.56 -23.44 -16.12
CA ARG A 519 -8.61 -22.42 -15.92
C ARG A 519 -9.29 -21.97 -17.22
N GLY A 520 -9.65 -22.91 -18.07
CA GLY A 520 -10.32 -22.73 -19.34
C GLY A 520 -9.40 -22.28 -20.48
N ARG A 521 -8.08 -22.25 -20.26
CA ARG A 521 -7.11 -21.72 -21.24
C ARG A 521 -7.14 -22.45 -22.57
N ILE A 522 -7.30 -23.78 -22.55
CA ILE A 522 -7.34 -24.60 -23.77
C ILE A 522 -8.46 -24.10 -24.71
N ALA A 523 -9.62 -23.75 -24.15
CA ALA A 523 -10.77 -23.25 -24.91
C ALA A 523 -10.63 -21.75 -25.27
N ARG A 524 -10.23 -20.92 -24.30
CA ARG A 524 -10.09 -19.47 -24.48
C ARG A 524 -9.05 -19.10 -25.53
N ASP A 525 -7.91 -19.79 -25.50
CA ASP A 525 -6.75 -19.50 -26.35
C ASP A 525 -6.79 -20.37 -27.63
N ASN A 526 -7.89 -21.08 -27.90
CA ASN A 526 -8.15 -21.86 -29.11
C ASN A 526 -7.07 -22.92 -29.46
N TRP A 527 -6.51 -23.60 -28.46
CA TRP A 527 -5.38 -24.54 -28.65
C TRP A 527 -5.70 -25.65 -29.65
N ILE A 528 -6.94 -26.15 -29.68
CA ILE A 528 -7.36 -27.22 -30.61
C ILE A 528 -7.20 -26.79 -32.08
N LYS A 529 -7.57 -25.55 -32.41
CA LYS A 529 -7.50 -25.04 -33.78
C LYS A 529 -6.05 -24.83 -34.22
N GLN A 530 -5.21 -24.32 -33.32
CA GLN A 530 -3.77 -24.11 -33.56
C GLN A 530 -3.04 -25.45 -33.72
N ALA A 531 -3.34 -26.41 -32.84
CA ALA A 531 -2.76 -27.76 -32.91
C ALA A 531 -3.13 -28.50 -34.20
N LYS A 532 -4.36 -28.33 -34.72
CA LYS A 532 -4.74 -28.88 -36.04
C LYS A 532 -3.89 -28.31 -37.17
N GLN A 533 -3.73 -26.98 -37.21
CA GLN A 533 -2.92 -26.30 -38.23
C GLN A 533 -1.45 -26.71 -38.17
N LEU A 534 -0.91 -26.88 -36.96
CA LEU A 534 0.47 -27.33 -36.75
C LEU A 534 0.63 -28.83 -37.09
N SER A 535 -0.36 -29.67 -36.80
CA SER A 535 -0.32 -31.10 -37.15
C SER A 535 -0.36 -31.36 -38.66
N GLU A 536 -1.07 -30.51 -39.42
CA GLU A 536 -1.13 -30.58 -40.89
C GLU A 536 0.13 -30.03 -41.57
N ALA A 537 0.94 -29.24 -40.83
CA ALA A 537 2.21 -28.68 -41.32
C ALA A 537 3.42 -29.58 -41.01
N VAL A 538 3.28 -30.52 -40.08
CA VAL A 538 4.36 -31.41 -39.58
C VAL A 538 4.18 -32.88 -40.03
N GLY A 539 2.98 -33.27 -40.47
CA GLY A 539 2.71 -34.56 -41.14
C GLY A 539 2.93 -34.51 -42.64
#